data_AF-A0A3M7I8S4-F1
#
_entry.id   AF-A0A3M7I8S4-F1
#
_cell.length_a   1.000
_cell.length_b   1.000
_cell.length_c   1.000
_cell.angle_alpha   90.00
_cell.angle_beta   90.00
_cell.angle_gamma   90.00
#
_symmetry.space_group_name_H-M   'P 1'
#
loop_
_entity.id
_entity.type
_entity.pdbx_description
1 polymer ?
#
loop_
_entity_poly.entity_id
_entity_poly.type
_entity_poly.pdbx_seq_one_letter_code
_entity_poly.pdbx_strand_id
1 'polypeptide(L)'
;MLRQIELSTMKKVAMTTDETEAHGKFDEQLASPLFSKLPRELRDLIWAYSTAPYEDPDGKFNETAYYYRPGHTARLKSDTALLLTCRRIWLEANAMPMLQAEHSFYFHRAAPDARNSAWMSRLTDKNRRDFGHLHMFAQMFAIERLTDAVGQVRRFFLSEAPKPNDFQPRMMHVTIRHTDWWFWEHEEPLRLAWEWVQALLDSPDLRNTEVFKLELETLDYKVDQLEPILEQIKQLESLEEKTHLIDGKPAKSKFILCRDPEVYSWEGPVNIDGQEFEPYEGKKILKYHVVTLTWRLSFPEFPSGFVPRLRLNPRIDLPDSAPQNTPEMVPAIPGPFCQPSTCSGNRGGFKIRTGHMRRKRKAQEQAHDDKWVFRWRTANLHAQWVEASRARMMEDIRMRQFDAFMGQLTADRIELRWKGENSLLKFGEDISPAPQCGGPR
;
A
#
# COMPACT_ATOMS: atom_id res chain seq x y z
N MET A 1 -24.00 0.99 12.62
CA MET A 1 -24.47 2.38 12.47
C MET A 1 -23.73 3.13 11.36
N LEU A 2 -22.43 3.46 11.48
CA LEU A 2 -21.70 4.24 10.46
C LEU A 2 -21.75 3.62 9.05
N ARG A 3 -21.47 2.32 8.93
CA ARG A 3 -21.55 1.60 7.65
C ARG A 3 -22.94 1.68 6.98
N GLN A 4 -24.02 1.76 7.76
CA GLN A 4 -25.37 1.91 7.21
C GLN A 4 -25.58 3.32 6.66
N ILE A 5 -25.06 4.34 7.36
CA ILE A 5 -25.06 5.73 6.88
C ILE A 5 -24.28 5.79 5.57
N GLU A 6 -23.07 5.22 5.52
CA GLU A 6 -22.23 5.19 4.32
C GLU A 6 -22.92 4.52 3.14
N LEU A 7 -23.55 3.36 3.34
CA LEU A 7 -24.29 2.67 2.29
C LEU A 7 -25.52 3.46 1.81
N SER A 8 -26.23 4.13 2.73
CA SER A 8 -27.43 4.91 2.39
C SER A 8 -27.13 6.24 1.70
N THR A 9 -25.93 6.78 1.91
CA THR A 9 -25.51 8.09 1.38
C THR A 9 -24.52 7.97 0.24
N MET A 10 -23.96 6.77 0.02
CA MET A 10 -22.86 6.50 -0.90
C MET A 10 -21.61 7.36 -0.61
N LYS A 11 -21.46 7.84 0.63
CA LYS A 11 -20.36 8.69 1.08
C LYS A 11 -19.68 8.09 2.29
N LYS A 12 -18.35 8.13 2.33
CA LYS A 12 -17.62 7.70 3.53
C LYS A 12 -17.92 8.65 4.68
N VAL A 13 -18.03 8.13 5.89
CA VAL A 13 -18.11 8.98 7.09
C VAL A 13 -16.70 9.20 7.61
N ALA A 14 -16.32 10.46 7.69
CA ALA A 14 -15.06 10.91 8.25
C ALA A 14 -15.29 11.68 9.56
N MET A 15 -14.21 12.03 10.23
CA MET A 15 -14.22 12.86 11.43
C MET A 15 -13.27 14.04 11.24
N THR A 16 -13.67 15.19 11.74
CA THR A 16 -12.84 16.39 11.83
C THR A 16 -11.74 16.12 12.83
N THR A 17 -10.49 16.15 12.39
CA THR A 17 -9.30 15.79 13.20
C THR A 17 -8.46 17.00 13.59
N ASP A 18 -8.73 18.14 12.99
CA ASP A 18 -8.02 19.40 13.21
C ASP A 18 -8.79 20.29 14.21
N GLU A 19 -8.06 20.88 15.14
CA GLU A 19 -8.63 21.71 16.21
C GLU A 19 -9.26 23.00 15.66
N THR A 20 -8.67 23.60 14.62
CA THR A 20 -9.16 24.83 14.00
C THR A 20 -10.45 24.59 13.23
N GLU A 21 -10.54 23.47 12.49
CA GLU A 21 -11.79 23.04 11.83
C GLU A 21 -12.90 22.70 12.83
N ALA A 22 -12.52 22.24 14.03
CA ALA A 22 -13.42 21.86 15.09
C ALA A 22 -13.80 23.01 16.04
N HIS A 23 -13.33 24.23 15.81
CA HIS A 23 -13.57 25.36 16.70
C HIS A 23 -15.07 25.56 17.00
N GLY A 24 -15.40 25.73 18.28
CA GLY A 24 -16.78 25.85 18.76
C GLY A 24 -17.58 24.52 18.84
N LYS A 25 -16.99 23.38 18.44
CA LYS A 25 -17.64 22.04 18.52
C LYS A 25 -17.21 21.22 19.74
N PHE A 26 -16.36 21.78 20.58
CA PHE A 26 -15.85 21.16 21.80
C PHE A 26 -15.75 22.19 22.93
N ASP A 27 -15.84 21.69 24.17
CA ASP A 27 -15.60 22.47 25.37
C ASP A 27 -14.09 22.72 25.53
N GLU A 28 -13.67 23.96 25.76
CA GLU A 28 -12.26 24.33 25.90
C GLU A 28 -11.62 23.78 27.20
N GLN A 29 -12.40 23.23 28.12
CA GLN A 29 -11.92 22.61 29.36
C GLN A 29 -11.08 23.57 30.22
N LEU A 30 -11.38 24.87 30.20
CA LEU A 30 -10.64 25.89 30.96
C LEU A 30 -10.74 25.70 32.48
N ALA A 31 -11.68 24.88 32.97
CA ALA A 31 -11.73 24.47 34.36
C ALA A 31 -10.57 23.53 34.76
N SER A 32 -9.95 22.85 33.80
CA SER A 32 -8.80 21.97 34.03
C SER A 32 -7.49 22.75 34.01
N PRO A 33 -6.59 22.57 35.00
CA PRO A 33 -5.24 23.13 34.97
C PRO A 33 -4.44 22.71 33.73
N LEU A 34 -4.76 21.53 33.18
CA LEU A 34 -4.14 21.01 31.96
C LEU A 34 -4.30 21.99 30.80
N PHE A 35 -5.47 22.61 30.67
CA PHE A 35 -5.78 23.52 29.56
C PHE A 35 -5.70 25.01 29.93
N SER A 36 -5.87 25.36 31.20
CA SER A 36 -5.82 26.75 31.68
C SER A 36 -4.42 27.20 32.12
N LYS A 37 -3.50 26.28 32.39
CA LYS A 37 -2.14 26.59 32.87
C LYS A 37 -1.04 26.09 31.95
N LEU A 38 -1.17 24.89 31.38
CA LEU A 38 -0.11 24.36 30.53
C LEU A 38 -0.24 24.89 29.09
N PRO A 39 0.86 25.34 28.48
CA PRO A 39 0.88 25.69 27.07
C PRO A 39 0.81 24.41 26.20
N ARG A 40 0.50 24.60 24.91
CA ARG A 40 0.26 23.49 23.97
C ARG A 40 1.45 22.55 23.87
N GLU A 41 2.66 23.09 23.86
CA GLU A 41 3.90 22.33 23.69
C GLU A 41 4.11 21.33 24.83
N LEU A 42 3.78 21.72 26.08
CA LEU A 42 3.86 20.79 27.22
C LEU A 42 2.75 19.75 27.19
N ARG A 43 1.55 20.12 26.70
CA ARG A 43 0.47 19.13 26.51
C ARG A 43 0.85 18.11 25.44
N ASP A 44 1.43 18.55 24.32
CA ASP A 44 1.89 17.64 23.27
C ASP A 44 2.93 16.63 23.78
N LEU A 45 3.83 17.04 24.69
CA LEU A 45 4.73 16.10 25.37
C LEU A 45 3.95 15.10 26.24
N ILE A 46 2.99 15.57 27.05
CA ILE A 46 2.15 14.68 27.88
C ILE A 46 1.41 13.66 27.01
N TRP A 47 0.80 14.13 25.91
CA TRP A 47 0.11 13.28 24.95
C TRP A 47 1.07 12.24 24.37
N ALA A 48 2.24 12.68 23.90
CA ALA A 48 3.24 11.80 23.29
C ALA A 48 3.73 10.73 24.28
N TYR A 49 3.99 11.07 25.55
CA TYR A 49 4.39 10.08 26.55
C TYR A 49 3.24 9.13 26.91
N SER A 50 2.01 9.64 26.99
CA SER A 50 0.83 8.84 27.36
C SER A 50 0.43 7.85 26.28
N THR A 51 0.68 8.15 25.00
CA THR A 51 0.34 7.29 23.85
C THR A 51 1.54 6.55 23.26
N ALA A 52 2.74 6.72 23.83
CA ALA A 52 3.93 6.04 23.37
C ALA A 52 3.74 4.52 23.35
N PRO A 53 4.23 3.82 22.32
CA PRO A 53 4.22 2.36 22.30
C PRO A 53 5.13 1.82 23.41
N TYR A 54 4.72 0.72 24.02
CA TYR A 54 5.50 -0.04 25.00
C TYR A 54 5.34 -1.54 24.76
N GLU A 55 6.29 -2.33 25.25
CA GLU A 55 6.25 -3.79 25.23
C GLU A 55 5.17 -4.31 26.18
N ASP A 56 4.19 -5.04 25.64
CA ASP A 56 3.08 -5.61 26.40
C ASP A 56 3.59 -6.69 27.37
N PRO A 57 3.48 -6.50 28.71
CA PRO A 57 3.95 -7.49 29.67
C PRO A 57 3.29 -8.87 29.54
N ASP A 58 2.07 -8.91 29.01
CA ASP A 58 1.29 -10.14 28.79
C ASP A 58 1.54 -10.76 27.40
N GLY A 59 2.25 -10.05 26.53
CA GLY A 59 2.49 -10.40 25.12
C GLY A 59 3.92 -10.80 24.81
N LYS A 60 4.66 -11.32 25.80
CA LYS A 60 6.08 -11.68 25.66
C LYS A 60 6.32 -12.74 24.58
N PHE A 61 7.41 -12.55 23.85
CA PHE A 61 7.90 -13.52 22.90
C PHE A 61 8.80 -14.56 23.57
N ASN A 62 9.00 -15.68 22.90
CA ASN A 62 9.96 -16.68 23.33
C ASN A 62 11.38 -16.14 23.08
N GLU A 63 12.27 -16.23 24.07
CA GLU A 63 13.65 -15.77 23.99
C GLU A 63 14.45 -16.45 22.86
N THR A 64 14.05 -17.66 22.48
CA THR A 64 14.68 -18.43 21.40
C THR A 64 14.05 -18.15 20.03
N ALA A 65 13.05 -17.28 19.93
CA ALA A 65 12.42 -17.01 18.64
C ALA A 65 13.32 -16.16 17.73
N TYR A 66 13.22 -16.36 16.40
CA TYR A 66 13.99 -15.59 15.40
C TYR A 66 13.84 -14.06 15.48
N TYR A 67 12.75 -13.57 16.05
CA TYR A 67 12.43 -12.14 16.15
C TYR A 67 12.72 -11.57 17.54
N TYR A 68 13.12 -12.40 18.51
CA TYR A 68 13.44 -11.94 19.85
C TYR A 68 14.77 -11.18 19.86
N ARG A 69 14.74 -9.93 20.30
CA ARG A 69 15.93 -9.06 20.44
C ARG A 69 15.59 -7.83 21.30
N PRO A 70 16.59 -7.05 21.76
CA PRO A 70 16.33 -5.81 22.50
C PRO A 70 15.39 -4.88 21.74
N GLY A 71 14.36 -4.37 22.42
CA GLY A 71 13.30 -3.55 21.82
C GLY A 71 12.25 -4.35 21.03
N HIS A 72 12.38 -5.68 20.98
CA HIS A 72 11.44 -6.59 20.35
C HIS A 72 11.31 -7.88 21.18
N THR A 73 11.08 -7.73 22.49
CA THR A 73 10.93 -8.85 23.44
C THR A 73 9.46 -9.22 23.69
N ALA A 74 8.53 -8.33 23.30
CA ALA A 74 7.09 -8.56 23.38
C ALA A 74 6.36 -7.77 22.29
N ARG A 75 5.06 -8.06 22.14
CA ARG A 75 4.16 -7.29 21.28
C ARG A 75 4.15 -5.83 21.68
N LEU A 76 4.18 -4.92 20.71
CA LEU A 76 4.04 -3.49 20.99
C LEU A 76 2.57 -3.07 21.14
N LYS A 77 2.31 -2.26 22.15
CA LYS A 77 0.98 -1.72 22.47
C LYS A 77 1.06 -0.24 22.77
N SER A 78 0.06 0.52 22.30
CA SER A 78 -0.15 1.92 22.68
C SER A 78 -1.44 2.03 23.47
N ASP A 79 -1.44 2.77 24.58
CA ASP A 79 -2.67 3.10 25.29
C ASP A 79 -3.39 4.24 24.56
N THR A 80 -4.70 4.09 24.39
CA THR A 80 -5.58 5.06 23.73
C THR A 80 -6.72 5.53 24.62
N ALA A 81 -6.78 5.09 25.89
CA ALA A 81 -7.80 5.48 26.84
C ALA A 81 -7.85 7.00 27.03
N LEU A 82 -6.68 7.66 26.98
CA LEU A 82 -6.57 9.12 27.00
C LEU A 82 -7.49 9.79 25.96
N LEU A 83 -7.55 9.24 24.74
CA LEU A 83 -8.34 9.79 23.62
C LEU A 83 -9.85 9.74 23.87
N LEU A 84 -10.30 8.95 24.85
CA LEU A 84 -11.71 8.83 25.23
C LEU A 84 -12.12 9.82 26.33
N THR A 85 -11.19 10.62 26.86
CA THR A 85 -11.45 11.52 27.99
C THR A 85 -12.35 12.68 27.61
N CYS A 86 -11.99 13.45 26.56
CA CYS A 86 -12.80 14.53 26.04
C CYS A 86 -12.43 14.85 24.59
N ARG A 87 -13.30 15.60 23.88
CA ARG A 87 -13.09 15.99 22.48
C ARG A 87 -11.83 16.82 22.28
N ARG A 88 -11.48 17.70 23.23
CA ARG A 88 -10.27 18.53 23.12
C ARG A 88 -9.00 17.69 23.13
N ILE A 89 -8.90 16.72 24.06
CA ILE A 89 -7.78 15.77 24.10
C ILE A 89 -7.74 14.95 22.82
N TRP A 90 -8.88 14.45 22.35
CA TRP A 90 -8.95 13.73 21.10
C TRP A 90 -8.40 14.59 19.94
N LEU A 91 -8.83 15.85 19.80
CA LEU A 91 -8.36 16.75 18.73
C LEU A 91 -6.85 17.04 18.82
N GLU A 92 -6.30 17.22 20.02
CA GLU A 92 -4.86 17.49 20.19
C GLU A 92 -3.98 16.22 19.98
N ALA A 93 -4.49 15.03 20.31
CA ALA A 93 -3.66 13.81 20.43
C ALA A 93 -3.99 12.66 19.47
N ASN A 94 -5.10 12.71 18.71
CA ASN A 94 -5.57 11.57 17.89
C ASN A 94 -4.57 11.06 16.83
N ALA A 95 -3.60 11.87 16.41
CA ALA A 95 -2.56 11.46 15.47
C ALA A 95 -1.44 10.65 16.14
N MET A 96 -1.19 10.88 17.44
CA MET A 96 0.01 10.38 18.12
C MET A 96 0.15 8.86 18.15
N PRO A 97 -0.91 8.06 18.41
CA PRO A 97 -0.77 6.60 18.40
C PRO A 97 -0.24 6.07 17.07
N MET A 98 -0.72 6.60 15.93
CA MET A 98 -0.23 6.18 14.62
C MET A 98 1.16 6.75 14.29
N LEU A 99 1.43 7.99 14.72
CA LEU A 99 2.72 8.65 14.49
C LEU A 99 3.87 8.04 15.28
N GLN A 100 3.58 7.49 16.45
CA GLN A 100 4.59 6.92 17.35
C GLN A 100 4.68 5.40 17.22
N ALA A 101 3.62 4.72 16.77
CA ALA A 101 3.62 3.28 16.65
C ALA A 101 4.67 2.81 15.64
N GLU A 102 5.37 1.75 16.04
CA GLU A 102 6.15 0.93 15.14
C GLU A 102 5.26 -0.15 14.51
N HIS A 103 5.38 -0.30 13.20
CA HIS A 103 4.66 -1.27 12.41
C HIS A 103 5.66 -2.21 11.75
N SER A 104 5.84 -3.38 12.38
CA SER A 104 6.82 -4.37 11.96
C SER A 104 6.28 -5.27 10.83
N PHE A 105 7.06 -5.38 9.76
CA PHE A 105 6.85 -6.27 8.62
C PHE A 105 8.02 -7.24 8.52
N TYR A 106 7.72 -8.47 8.10
CA TYR A 106 8.72 -9.52 8.06
C TYR A 106 8.70 -10.18 6.70
N PHE A 107 9.88 -10.33 6.12
CA PHE A 107 10.09 -11.28 5.06
C PHE A 107 10.60 -12.59 5.65
N HIS A 108 9.67 -13.48 5.98
CA HIS A 108 9.90 -14.74 6.69
C HIS A 108 10.23 -14.57 8.20
N ARG A 109 10.05 -15.65 8.99
CA ARG A 109 10.30 -15.68 10.46
C ARG A 109 9.62 -14.52 11.20
N ALA A 110 8.34 -14.37 10.92
CA ALA A 110 7.53 -13.27 11.42
C ALA A 110 7.16 -13.45 12.89
N ALA A 111 7.16 -12.35 13.64
CA ALA A 111 6.53 -12.30 14.95
C ALA A 111 5.01 -12.51 14.84
N PRO A 112 4.32 -13.02 15.89
CA PRO A 112 2.88 -13.27 15.86
C PRO A 112 2.01 -12.05 15.57
N ASP A 113 2.52 -10.83 15.79
CA ASP A 113 1.85 -9.55 15.60
C ASP A 113 2.26 -8.82 14.31
N ALA A 114 3.03 -9.49 13.45
CA ALA A 114 3.51 -8.96 12.18
C ALA A 114 2.39 -8.35 11.31
N ARG A 115 2.69 -7.21 10.71
CA ARG A 115 1.81 -6.54 9.75
C ARG A 115 2.00 -7.12 8.35
N ASN A 116 0.95 -6.97 7.54
CA ASN A 116 0.93 -7.43 6.15
C ASN A 116 0.16 -6.45 5.27
N SER A 117 0.16 -6.70 3.96
CA SER A 117 -0.51 -5.84 2.98
C SER A 117 -2.03 -5.72 3.20
N ALA A 118 -2.68 -6.76 3.71
CA ALA A 118 -4.10 -6.73 4.09
C ALA A 118 -4.37 -5.86 5.33
N TRP A 119 -3.40 -5.70 6.22
CA TRP A 119 -3.48 -4.73 7.31
C TRP A 119 -3.29 -3.30 6.78
N MET A 120 -2.29 -3.08 5.91
CA MET A 120 -2.05 -1.77 5.28
C MET A 120 -3.23 -1.26 4.44
N SER A 121 -3.92 -2.14 3.71
CA SER A 121 -5.09 -1.75 2.90
C SER A 121 -6.28 -1.28 3.74
N ARG A 122 -6.37 -1.72 5.00
CA ARG A 122 -7.43 -1.31 5.94
C ARG A 122 -7.20 0.04 6.60
N LEU A 123 -6.02 0.64 6.43
CA LEU A 123 -5.73 1.96 7.00
C LEU A 123 -6.64 3.02 6.38
N THR A 124 -7.12 3.94 7.21
CA THR A 124 -7.80 5.14 6.74
C THR A 124 -6.79 6.10 6.12
N ASP A 125 -7.23 7.05 5.30
CA ASP A 125 -6.33 8.04 4.70
C ASP A 125 -5.62 8.89 5.76
N LYS A 126 -6.32 9.12 6.88
CA LYS A 126 -5.72 9.74 8.07
C LYS A 126 -4.57 8.88 8.62
N ASN A 127 -4.81 7.60 8.88
CA ASN A 127 -3.78 6.70 9.42
C ASN A 127 -2.59 6.54 8.47
N ARG A 128 -2.82 6.62 7.15
CA ARG A 128 -1.73 6.63 6.15
C ARG A 128 -0.88 7.91 6.22
N ARG A 129 -1.50 9.08 6.40
CA ARG A 129 -0.79 10.35 6.60
C ARG A 129 -0.01 10.38 7.91
N ASP A 130 -0.60 9.81 8.95
CA ASP A 130 -0.02 9.73 10.28
C ASP A 130 0.86 8.49 10.47
N PHE A 131 1.25 7.81 9.39
CA PHE A 131 2.05 6.59 9.48
C PHE A 131 3.46 6.92 9.99
N GLY A 132 3.72 6.58 11.24
CA GLY A 132 4.96 6.86 11.94
C GLY A 132 6.13 6.02 11.46
N HIS A 133 6.29 4.85 12.04
CA HIS A 133 7.48 4.03 11.86
C HIS A 133 7.14 2.71 11.16
N LEU A 134 7.68 2.53 9.96
CA LEU A 134 7.70 1.25 9.26
C LEU A 134 9.01 0.55 9.57
N HIS A 135 8.94 -0.63 10.17
CA HIS A 135 10.11 -1.45 10.47
C HIS A 135 10.02 -2.74 9.68
N MET A 136 10.97 -3.00 8.79
CA MET A 136 11.02 -4.19 7.95
C MET A 136 12.21 -5.05 8.32
N PHE A 137 11.94 -6.28 8.77
CA PHE A 137 12.93 -7.33 8.88
C PHE A 137 13.00 -8.07 7.55
N ALA A 138 14.15 -8.03 6.89
CA ALA A 138 14.28 -8.56 5.54
C ALA A 138 15.43 -9.57 5.43
N GLN A 139 15.12 -10.74 4.90
CA GLN A 139 16.13 -11.66 4.41
C GLN A 139 16.85 -11.08 3.19
N MET A 140 18.15 -11.34 3.07
CA MET A 140 18.96 -10.82 1.95
C MET A 140 18.39 -11.21 0.57
N PHE A 141 17.99 -12.47 0.39
CA PHE A 141 17.30 -12.93 -0.84
C PHE A 141 16.08 -12.11 -1.21
N ALA A 142 15.37 -11.63 -0.19
CA ALA A 142 14.12 -10.94 -0.37
C ALA A 142 14.33 -9.48 -0.74
N ILE A 143 15.18 -8.79 0.02
CA ILE A 143 15.38 -7.36 -0.14
C ILE A 143 16.00 -7.04 -1.50
N GLU A 144 16.97 -7.84 -1.94
CA GLU A 144 17.57 -7.73 -3.27
C GLU A 144 16.48 -7.79 -4.35
N ARG A 145 15.60 -8.79 -4.29
CA ARG A 145 14.48 -8.95 -5.25
C ARG A 145 13.41 -7.87 -5.16
N LEU A 146 13.17 -7.33 -3.96
CA LEU A 146 12.19 -6.25 -3.75
C LEU A 146 12.66 -4.92 -4.33
N THR A 147 13.96 -4.79 -4.61
CA THR A 147 14.56 -3.58 -5.16
C THR A 147 14.98 -3.68 -6.63
N ASP A 148 14.85 -4.87 -7.26
CA ASP A 148 15.20 -5.09 -8.67
C ASP A 148 14.42 -4.21 -9.66
N ALA A 149 13.25 -3.69 -9.26
CA ALA A 149 12.46 -2.80 -10.09
C ALA A 149 11.73 -1.74 -9.27
N VAL A 150 11.55 -0.56 -9.88
CA VAL A 150 10.84 0.57 -9.31
C VAL A 150 9.42 0.15 -8.88
N GLY A 151 9.02 0.58 -7.68
CA GLY A 151 7.69 0.33 -7.10
C GLY A 151 7.48 -1.06 -6.47
N GLN A 152 8.44 -1.99 -6.57
CA GLN A 152 8.29 -3.32 -5.95
C GLN A 152 8.30 -3.27 -4.42
N VAL A 153 9.11 -2.38 -3.82
CA VAL A 153 9.11 -2.11 -2.38
C VAL A 153 7.72 -1.68 -1.92
N ARG A 154 7.07 -0.72 -2.60
CA ARG A 154 5.70 -0.31 -2.28
C ARG A 154 4.71 -1.47 -2.41
N ARG A 155 4.84 -2.30 -3.45
CA ARG A 155 3.94 -3.45 -3.69
C ARG A 155 4.01 -4.53 -2.60
N PHE A 156 5.13 -4.62 -1.88
CA PHE A 156 5.24 -5.49 -0.72
C PHE A 156 4.28 -5.04 0.40
N PHE A 157 4.15 -3.73 0.63
CA PHE A 157 3.30 -3.17 1.67
C PHE A 157 1.86 -2.94 1.21
N LEU A 158 1.63 -2.63 -0.07
CA LEU A 158 0.32 -2.28 -0.61
C LEU A 158 0.02 -3.08 -1.88
N SER A 159 -1.02 -3.91 -1.80
CA SER A 159 -1.51 -4.69 -2.95
C SER A 159 -2.33 -3.89 -3.95
N GLU A 160 -2.76 -2.68 -3.56
CA GLU A 160 -3.56 -1.80 -4.42
C GLU A 160 -2.69 -1.02 -5.41
N ALA A 161 -3.32 -0.61 -6.51
CA ALA A 161 -2.72 0.32 -7.46
C ALA A 161 -2.20 1.58 -6.72
N PRO A 162 -1.02 2.11 -7.10
CA PRO A 162 -0.52 3.36 -6.55
C PRO A 162 -1.54 4.48 -6.61
N LYS A 163 -1.79 5.08 -5.45
CA LYS A 163 -2.55 6.32 -5.28
C LYS A 163 -1.58 7.36 -4.73
N PRO A 164 -1.77 8.64 -5.10
CA PRO A 164 -1.02 9.72 -4.46
C PRO A 164 -1.11 9.58 -2.95
N ASN A 165 0.02 9.73 -2.27
CA ASN A 165 0.09 9.80 -0.81
C ASN A 165 -0.29 8.53 -0.03
N ASP A 166 -0.40 7.36 -0.68
CA ASP A 166 -0.83 6.13 0.00
C ASP A 166 0.24 5.40 0.81
N PHE A 167 1.52 5.69 0.55
CA PHE A 167 2.67 5.11 1.23
C PHE A 167 3.64 6.20 1.64
N GLN A 168 3.64 6.57 2.93
CA GLN A 168 4.43 7.68 3.46
C GLN A 168 4.88 7.46 4.92
N PRO A 169 5.67 6.42 5.22
CA PRO A 169 6.15 6.23 6.58
C PRO A 169 7.11 7.36 6.99
N ARG A 170 7.00 7.95 8.20
CA ARG A 170 7.96 8.97 8.71
C ARG A 170 9.36 8.41 8.87
N MET A 171 9.43 7.17 9.32
CA MET A 171 10.66 6.40 9.43
C MET A 171 10.52 5.10 8.68
N MET A 172 11.49 4.81 7.83
CA MET A 172 11.70 3.50 7.21
C MET A 172 12.92 2.87 7.87
N HIS A 173 12.72 1.78 8.59
CA HIS A 173 13.79 1.05 9.26
C HIS A 173 13.88 -0.34 8.64
N VAL A 174 15.06 -0.72 8.15
CA VAL A 174 15.35 -2.04 7.60
C VAL A 174 16.37 -2.73 8.48
N THR A 175 16.04 -3.92 8.95
CA THR A 175 16.96 -4.76 9.73
C THR A 175 17.30 -6.02 8.97
N ILE A 176 18.61 -6.27 8.83
CA ILE A 176 19.17 -7.57 8.46
C ILE A 176 19.67 -8.22 9.75
N ARG A 177 18.90 -9.16 10.29
CA ARG A 177 19.29 -9.94 11.48
C ARG A 177 20.48 -10.85 11.16
N HIS A 178 21.18 -11.34 12.18
CA HIS A 178 22.22 -12.37 11.96
C HIS A 178 21.70 -13.57 11.14
N THR A 179 20.44 -13.96 11.36
CA THR A 179 19.81 -15.06 10.63
C THR A 179 19.29 -14.68 9.24
N ASP A 180 19.30 -13.42 8.86
CA ASP A 180 18.78 -12.96 7.57
C ASP A 180 19.87 -12.79 6.50
N TRP A 181 21.14 -12.98 6.88
CA TRP A 181 22.25 -13.05 5.96
C TRP A 181 22.20 -14.31 5.08
N TRP A 182 22.81 -14.21 3.90
CA TRP A 182 22.96 -15.33 2.99
C TRP A 182 23.64 -16.52 3.66
N PHE A 183 22.97 -17.69 3.68
CA PHE A 183 23.52 -18.97 4.15
C PHE A 183 24.15 -18.89 5.55
N TRP A 184 23.61 -18.04 6.42
CA TRP A 184 24.10 -17.86 7.79
C TRP A 184 24.19 -19.18 8.56
N GLU A 185 23.29 -20.13 8.28
CA GLU A 185 23.25 -21.45 8.93
C GLU A 185 24.48 -22.34 8.65
N HIS A 186 25.27 -22.02 7.63
CA HIS A 186 26.44 -22.77 7.16
C HIS A 186 27.76 -22.03 7.36
N GLU A 187 27.79 -21.06 8.29
CA GLU A 187 28.97 -20.25 8.58
C GLU A 187 29.54 -19.43 7.41
N GLU A 188 28.79 -19.25 6.33
CA GLU A 188 29.24 -18.50 5.16
C GLU A 188 29.64 -17.04 5.50
N PRO A 189 30.61 -16.46 4.76
CA PRO A 189 31.04 -15.08 4.97
C PRO A 189 29.91 -14.07 4.73
N LEU A 190 29.93 -12.95 5.48
CA LEU A 190 28.99 -11.86 5.27
C LEU A 190 29.16 -11.27 3.86
N ARG A 191 28.05 -11.10 3.17
CA ARG A 191 28.00 -10.46 1.84
C ARG A 191 26.72 -9.67 1.68
N LEU A 192 26.83 -8.49 1.06
CA LEU A 192 25.74 -7.59 0.80
C LEU A 192 25.94 -6.93 -0.57
N ALA A 193 24.96 -7.09 -1.45
CA ALA A 193 24.86 -6.29 -2.68
C ALA A 193 24.43 -4.87 -2.29
N TRP A 194 25.23 -3.84 -2.57
CA TRP A 194 24.91 -2.46 -2.16
C TRP A 194 23.81 -1.82 -3.02
N GLU A 195 23.52 -2.43 -4.17
CA GLU A 195 22.56 -1.96 -5.17
C GLU A 195 21.15 -1.81 -4.59
N TRP A 196 20.73 -2.72 -3.71
CA TRP A 196 19.41 -2.64 -3.08
C TRP A 196 19.32 -1.48 -2.07
N VAL A 197 20.42 -1.18 -1.37
CA VAL A 197 20.48 -0.03 -0.44
C VAL A 197 20.37 1.26 -1.24
N GLN A 198 21.13 1.36 -2.34
CA GLN A 198 21.05 2.50 -3.26
C GLN A 198 19.63 2.65 -3.82
N ALA A 199 18.99 1.56 -4.27
CA ALA A 199 17.63 1.59 -4.79
C ALA A 199 16.60 2.09 -3.76
N LEU A 200 16.77 1.77 -2.47
CA LEU A 200 15.92 2.33 -1.40
C LEU A 200 16.18 3.82 -1.18
N LEU A 201 17.43 4.25 -1.14
CA LEU A 201 17.80 5.66 -1.01
C LEU A 201 17.29 6.52 -2.17
N ASP A 202 17.17 5.92 -3.36
CA ASP A 202 16.73 6.60 -4.56
C ASP A 202 15.23 6.45 -4.83
N SER A 203 14.55 5.58 -4.08
CA SER A 203 13.14 5.25 -4.29
C SER A 203 12.24 6.48 -4.24
N PRO A 204 11.43 6.74 -5.29
CA PRO A 204 10.41 7.79 -5.29
C PRO A 204 9.39 7.62 -4.15
N ASP A 205 9.09 6.38 -3.75
CA ASP A 205 8.11 6.07 -2.70
C ASP A 205 8.59 6.52 -1.31
N LEU A 206 9.91 6.51 -1.08
CA LEU A 206 10.51 6.89 0.21
C LEU A 206 10.89 8.37 0.30
N ARG A 207 10.64 9.19 -0.74
CA ARG A 207 10.99 10.61 -0.71
C ARG A 207 10.19 11.45 0.28
N ASN A 208 9.10 10.91 0.86
CA ASN A 208 8.40 11.54 1.99
C ASN A 208 8.96 11.09 3.35
N THR A 209 9.77 10.04 3.40
CA THR A 209 10.33 9.47 4.62
C THR A 209 11.40 10.40 5.19
N GLU A 210 11.25 10.79 6.45
CA GLU A 210 12.17 11.75 7.10
C GLU A 210 13.49 11.07 7.48
N VAL A 211 13.40 9.80 7.91
CA VAL A 211 14.53 9.02 8.40
C VAL A 211 14.52 7.64 7.77
N PHE A 212 15.63 7.27 7.14
CA PHE A 212 15.90 5.90 6.71
C PHE A 212 16.97 5.30 7.63
N LYS A 213 16.69 4.16 8.25
CA LYS A 213 17.63 3.40 9.08
C LYS A 213 17.92 2.05 8.41
N LEU A 214 19.20 1.71 8.32
CA LEU A 214 19.67 0.37 7.98
C LEU A 214 20.42 -0.20 9.18
N GLU A 215 19.88 -1.27 9.74
CA GLU A 215 20.45 -1.97 10.86
C GLU A 215 20.99 -3.33 10.41
N LEU A 216 22.28 -3.55 10.67
CA LEU A 216 23.00 -4.76 10.30
C LEU A 216 23.44 -5.46 11.59
N GLU A 217 22.89 -6.63 11.84
CA GLU A 217 23.21 -7.45 13.00
C GLU A 217 24.02 -8.67 12.57
N THR A 218 25.11 -8.95 13.28
CA THR A 218 25.95 -10.13 13.09
C THR A 218 26.42 -10.68 14.44
N LEU A 219 27.17 -11.78 14.43
CA LEU A 219 27.85 -12.28 15.62
C LEU A 219 29.21 -11.60 15.80
N ASP A 220 29.64 -11.44 17.04
CA ASP A 220 30.85 -10.71 17.45
C ASP A 220 32.13 -11.12 16.70
N TYR A 221 32.34 -12.42 16.46
CA TYR A 221 33.50 -12.92 15.73
C TYR A 221 33.46 -12.66 14.20
N LYS A 222 32.33 -12.18 13.65
CA LYS A 222 32.21 -11.77 12.24
C LYS A 222 32.27 -10.25 12.04
N VAL A 223 32.59 -9.47 13.08
CA VAL A 223 32.67 -7.99 13.01
C VAL A 223 33.67 -7.52 11.95
N ASP A 224 34.82 -8.16 11.83
CA ASP A 224 35.85 -7.82 10.83
C ASP A 224 35.33 -7.97 9.38
N GLN A 225 34.32 -8.83 9.15
CA GLN A 225 33.69 -9.00 7.84
C GLN A 225 32.63 -7.92 7.57
N LEU A 226 32.05 -7.33 8.62
CA LEU A 226 31.04 -6.28 8.50
C LEU A 226 31.66 -4.92 8.16
N GLU A 227 32.83 -4.61 8.69
CA GLU A 227 33.55 -3.35 8.46
C GLU A 227 33.70 -2.99 6.97
N PRO A 228 34.22 -3.85 6.07
CA PRO A 228 34.33 -3.51 4.65
C PRO A 228 32.97 -3.28 3.97
N ILE A 229 31.90 -3.95 4.43
CA ILE A 229 30.54 -3.71 3.93
C ILE A 229 30.06 -2.32 4.34
N LEU A 230 30.29 -1.94 5.60
CA LEU A 230 29.94 -0.61 6.11
C LEU A 230 30.68 0.48 5.35
N GLU A 231 31.98 0.30 5.08
CA GLU A 231 32.75 1.27 4.31
C GLU A 231 32.21 1.45 2.90
N GLN A 232 31.76 0.38 2.23
CA GLN A 232 31.10 0.50 0.92
C GLN A 232 29.77 1.25 1.01
N ILE A 233 28.91 0.92 1.99
CA ILE A 233 27.61 1.57 2.16
C ILE A 233 27.77 3.06 2.50
N LYS A 234 28.79 3.43 3.28
CA LYS A 234 29.09 4.83 3.61
C LYS A 234 29.44 5.70 2.40
N GLN A 235 29.91 5.09 1.31
CA GLN A 235 30.19 5.82 0.05
C GLN A 235 28.95 6.03 -0.81
N LEU A 236 27.79 5.45 -0.46
CA LEU A 236 26.57 5.62 -1.24
C LEU A 236 26.04 7.05 -1.12
N GLU A 237 25.72 7.64 -2.26
CA GLU A 237 25.10 8.96 -2.35
C GLU A 237 23.69 8.83 -2.92
N SER A 238 22.69 9.33 -2.19
CA SER A 238 21.32 9.40 -2.67
C SER A 238 21.20 10.42 -3.81
N LEU A 239 20.48 10.04 -4.87
CA LEU A 239 20.15 10.92 -5.98
C LEU A 239 19.41 12.16 -5.49
N GLU A 240 19.82 13.31 -6.02
CA GLU A 240 19.21 14.60 -5.74
C GLU A 240 18.15 14.94 -6.80
N GLU A 241 16.87 14.86 -6.42
CA GLU A 241 15.75 14.99 -7.36
C GLU A 241 14.69 15.99 -6.88
N LYS A 242 13.99 16.60 -7.85
CA LYS A 242 12.85 17.50 -7.57
C LYS A 242 11.62 16.68 -7.21
N THR A 243 11.30 16.64 -5.92
CA THR A 243 10.29 15.74 -5.37
C THR A 243 9.11 16.48 -4.73
N HIS A 244 9.33 17.70 -4.21
CA HIS A 244 8.33 18.46 -3.45
C HIS A 244 8.11 19.86 -4.04
N LEU A 245 6.95 20.44 -3.74
CA LEU A 245 6.68 21.86 -3.98
C LEU A 245 6.79 22.65 -2.67
N ILE A 246 7.85 23.43 -2.47
CA ILE A 246 8.01 24.29 -1.30
C ILE A 246 7.70 25.73 -1.72
N ASP A 247 6.71 26.34 -1.07
CA ASP A 247 6.19 27.67 -1.43
C ASP A 247 5.82 27.77 -2.93
N GLY A 248 5.22 26.70 -3.46
CA GLY A 248 4.81 26.60 -4.86
C GLY A 248 5.95 26.39 -5.86
N LYS A 249 7.20 26.20 -5.40
CA LYS A 249 8.37 25.98 -6.26
C LYS A 249 8.90 24.55 -6.11
N PRO A 250 9.32 23.88 -7.19
CA PRO A 250 10.02 22.62 -7.13
C PRO A 250 11.27 22.71 -6.25
N ALA A 251 11.33 21.88 -5.22
CA ALA A 251 12.48 21.73 -4.32
C ALA A 251 13.09 20.34 -4.50
N LYS A 252 14.42 20.29 -4.45
CA LYS A 252 15.14 19.04 -4.52
C LYS A 252 15.24 18.39 -3.15
N SER A 253 15.23 17.08 -3.12
CA SER A 253 15.53 16.31 -1.91
C SER A 253 16.56 15.22 -2.17
N LYS A 254 17.30 14.86 -1.12
CA LYS A 254 18.18 13.70 -1.08
C LYS A 254 18.35 13.20 0.34
N PHE A 255 18.69 11.93 0.49
CA PHE A 255 19.08 11.38 1.79
C PHE A 255 20.56 11.71 2.09
N ILE A 256 20.83 12.19 3.30
CA ILE A 256 22.18 12.46 3.78
C ILE A 256 22.49 11.53 4.95
N LEU A 257 23.58 10.79 4.84
CA LEU A 257 24.07 9.91 5.90
C LEU A 257 24.50 10.73 7.12
N CYS A 258 24.03 10.31 8.31
CA CYS A 258 24.52 10.86 9.57
C CYS A 258 25.93 10.34 9.84
N ARG A 259 26.80 11.20 10.40
CA ARG A 259 28.24 10.92 10.53
C ARG A 259 28.56 9.68 11.34
N ASP A 260 27.88 9.51 12.47
CA ASP A 260 28.22 8.49 13.44
C ASP A 260 27.15 7.39 13.42
N PRO A 261 27.50 6.14 13.07
CA PRO A 261 26.59 5.01 13.21
C PRO A 261 26.31 4.72 14.69
N GLU A 262 25.10 4.26 14.98
CA GLU A 262 24.77 3.72 16.31
C GLU A 262 25.32 2.29 16.36
N VAL A 263 26.09 1.97 17.40
CA VAL A 263 26.67 0.63 17.58
C VAL A 263 26.34 0.13 18.97
N TYR A 264 25.83 -1.09 19.05
CA TYR A 264 25.59 -1.76 20.32
C TYR A 264 25.74 -3.27 20.20
N SER A 265 25.83 -3.93 21.35
CA SER A 265 25.90 -5.39 21.45
C SER A 265 24.87 -5.91 22.43
N TRP A 266 24.42 -7.13 22.19
CA TRP A 266 23.49 -7.81 23.07
C TRP A 266 23.75 -9.31 23.09
N GLU A 267 23.24 -9.99 24.10
CA GLU A 267 23.45 -11.41 24.30
C GLU A 267 22.14 -12.19 24.14
N GLY A 268 22.20 -13.32 23.44
CA GLY A 268 21.04 -14.18 23.21
C GLY A 268 21.37 -15.68 23.33
N PRO A 269 20.33 -16.52 23.28
CA PRO A 269 20.46 -17.96 23.46
C PRO A 269 21.20 -18.61 22.28
N VAL A 270 21.87 -19.75 22.53
CA VAL A 270 22.60 -20.55 21.51
C VAL A 270 21.71 -21.49 20.69
N ASN A 271 20.41 -21.25 20.70
CA ASN A 271 19.47 -21.96 19.86
C ASN A 271 18.41 -20.98 19.35
N ILE A 272 17.89 -21.27 18.17
CA ILE A 272 16.81 -20.49 17.57
C ILE A 272 15.68 -21.44 17.20
N ASP A 273 14.47 -21.16 17.70
CA ASP A 273 13.30 -22.04 17.65
C ASP A 273 13.60 -23.48 18.12
N GLY A 274 14.48 -23.62 19.12
CA GLY A 274 14.90 -24.91 19.67
C GLY A 274 15.83 -25.71 18.75
N GLN A 275 16.37 -25.10 17.70
CA GLN A 275 17.35 -25.71 16.80
C GLN A 275 18.75 -25.15 17.05
N GLU A 276 19.75 -26.03 16.97
CA GLU A 276 21.16 -25.67 16.97
C GLU A 276 21.68 -25.60 15.54
N PHE A 277 22.62 -24.69 15.30
CA PHE A 277 23.21 -24.45 13.98
C PHE A 277 24.72 -24.50 14.10
N GLU A 278 25.42 -24.83 13.01
CA GLU A 278 26.88 -24.90 12.94
C GLU A 278 27.60 -23.64 13.50
N PRO A 279 27.14 -22.40 13.22
CA PRO A 279 27.69 -21.18 13.84
C PRO A 279 27.71 -21.16 15.37
N TYR A 280 26.91 -22.01 16.02
CA TYR A 280 26.69 -22.00 17.46
C TYR A 280 27.49 -23.08 18.18
N GLU A 281 28.17 -23.96 17.44
CA GLU A 281 28.89 -25.10 18.01
C GLU A 281 29.92 -24.64 19.06
N GLY A 282 29.87 -25.27 20.24
CA GLY A 282 30.76 -24.97 21.36
C GLY A 282 30.48 -23.65 22.11
N LYS A 283 29.47 -22.87 21.70
CA LYS A 283 29.10 -21.62 22.38
C LYS A 283 28.11 -21.86 23.52
N LYS A 284 28.18 -21.02 24.55
CA LYS A 284 27.22 -21.01 25.68
C LYS A 284 26.22 -19.86 25.57
N ILE A 285 26.62 -18.78 24.91
CA ILE A 285 25.84 -17.57 24.68
C ILE A 285 26.24 -17.01 23.32
N LEU A 286 25.29 -16.43 22.59
CA LEU A 286 25.57 -15.71 21.36
C LEU A 286 25.73 -14.23 21.68
N LYS A 287 26.82 -13.64 21.22
CA LYS A 287 27.07 -12.21 21.32
C LYS A 287 26.83 -11.57 19.96
N TYR A 288 25.81 -10.75 19.92
CA TYR A 288 25.43 -10.01 18.72
C TYR A 288 26.12 -8.66 18.71
N HIS A 289 26.49 -8.24 17.52
CA HIS A 289 27.01 -6.91 17.23
C HIS A 289 26.09 -6.27 16.20
N VAL A 290 25.58 -5.08 16.52
CA VAL A 290 24.61 -4.37 15.70
C VAL A 290 25.16 -3.01 15.35
N VAL A 291 25.10 -2.67 14.06
CA VAL A 291 25.45 -1.36 13.53
C VAL A 291 24.26 -0.78 12.79
N THR A 292 23.85 0.44 13.16
CA THR A 292 22.75 1.15 12.52
C THR A 292 23.25 2.39 11.82
N LEU A 293 23.12 2.40 10.49
CA LEU A 293 23.34 3.56 9.64
C LEU A 293 22.04 4.34 9.51
N THR A 294 22.10 5.67 9.66
CA THR A 294 20.91 6.53 9.62
C THR A 294 21.09 7.62 8.56
N TRP A 295 20.17 7.69 7.61
CA TRP A 295 20.06 8.79 6.66
C TRP A 295 18.87 9.67 7.00
N ARG A 296 19.04 10.98 6.85
CA ARG A 296 17.96 11.96 7.00
C ARG A 296 17.65 12.59 5.65
N LEU A 297 16.37 12.73 5.35
CA LEU A 297 15.94 13.46 4.17
C LEU A 297 16.31 14.93 4.35
N SER A 298 17.00 15.48 3.36
CA SER A 298 17.44 16.86 3.34
C SER A 298 16.94 17.54 2.08
N PHE A 299 16.64 18.83 2.22
CA PHE A 299 16.32 19.75 1.13
C PHE A 299 17.48 20.72 0.99
N PRO A 300 18.42 20.52 0.03
CA PRO A 300 19.62 21.33 -0.06
C PRO A 300 19.35 22.84 -0.19
N GLU A 301 18.23 23.22 -0.81
CA GLU A 301 17.83 24.63 -0.91
C GLU A 301 17.22 25.18 0.39
N PHE A 302 16.85 24.30 1.33
CA PHE A 302 16.19 24.64 2.61
C PHE A 302 16.79 23.83 3.77
N PRO A 303 18.06 24.04 4.13
CA PRO A 303 18.77 23.23 5.13
C PRO A 303 18.17 23.35 6.54
N SER A 304 17.39 24.40 6.82
CA SER A 304 16.65 24.61 8.08
C SER A 304 15.15 24.27 7.98
N GLY A 305 14.69 23.72 6.84
CA GLY A 305 13.29 23.35 6.64
C GLY A 305 12.92 22.12 7.46
N PHE A 306 11.96 22.27 8.37
CA PHE A 306 11.47 21.14 9.19
C PHE A 306 10.57 20.23 8.33
N VAL A 307 11.01 18.99 8.10
CA VAL A 307 10.36 17.99 7.21
C VAL A 307 8.88 17.70 7.56
N PRO A 308 8.43 17.72 8.83
CA PRO A 308 7.03 17.52 9.17
C PRO A 308 6.04 18.47 8.48
N ARG A 309 6.45 19.72 8.17
CA ARG A 309 5.61 20.66 7.39
C ARG A 309 5.65 20.38 5.88
N LEU A 310 6.73 19.77 5.39
CA LEU A 310 6.95 19.50 3.97
C LEU A 310 6.10 18.34 3.44
N ARG A 311 5.63 17.43 4.31
CA ARG A 311 4.63 16.41 3.95
C ARG A 311 3.24 16.97 3.63
N LEU A 312 2.95 18.19 4.08
CA LEU A 312 1.71 18.88 3.71
C LEU A 312 1.82 19.54 2.34
N ASN A 313 3.03 19.62 1.78
CA ASN A 313 3.22 20.17 0.46
C ASN A 313 2.94 19.12 -0.62
N PRO A 314 2.23 19.49 -1.69
CA PRO A 314 1.98 18.58 -2.80
C PRO A 314 3.30 18.10 -3.42
N ARG A 315 3.42 16.79 -3.65
CA ARG A 315 4.48 16.21 -4.46
C ARG A 315 4.37 16.72 -5.89
N ILE A 316 5.52 16.82 -6.54
CA ILE A 316 5.52 16.76 -8.01
C ILE A 316 5.16 15.32 -8.34
N ASP A 317 4.11 15.11 -9.13
CA ASP A 317 3.80 13.79 -9.66
C ASP A 317 5.00 13.35 -10.50
N LEU A 318 5.89 12.59 -9.87
CA LEU A 318 6.99 11.91 -10.55
C LEU A 318 6.32 10.90 -11.49
N PRO A 319 6.75 10.83 -12.76
CA PRO A 319 6.09 10.01 -13.76
C PRO A 319 6.32 8.52 -13.50
N ASP A 320 5.59 7.95 -12.55
CA ASP A 320 5.35 6.50 -12.44
C ASP A 320 4.04 6.10 -13.15
N SER A 321 3.49 6.99 -13.96
CA SER A 321 2.28 6.79 -14.75
C SER A 321 2.55 6.79 -16.25
N ALA A 322 3.60 6.11 -16.70
CA ALA A 322 3.51 5.51 -18.03
C ALA A 322 2.57 4.29 -17.87
N PRO A 323 1.34 4.32 -18.43
CA PRO A 323 0.63 3.06 -18.62
C PRO A 323 1.56 2.20 -19.47
N GLN A 324 1.91 1.01 -18.97
CA GLN A 324 2.40 -0.02 -19.86
C GLN A 324 1.34 -0.13 -20.96
N ASN A 325 1.71 0.23 -22.19
CA ASN A 325 0.92 0.00 -23.37
C ASN A 325 0.58 -1.50 -23.37
N THR A 326 -0.59 -1.83 -22.82
CA THR A 326 -1.28 -3.05 -23.18
C THR A 326 -1.55 -2.86 -24.66
N PRO A 327 -1.03 -3.71 -25.56
CA PRO A 327 -1.48 -3.68 -26.93
C PRO A 327 -2.99 -3.83 -26.87
N GLU A 328 -3.69 -2.82 -27.38
CA GLU A 328 -5.12 -2.87 -27.66
C GLU A 328 -5.37 -4.24 -28.31
N MET A 329 -6.01 -5.15 -27.57
CA MET A 329 -6.51 -6.38 -28.17
C MET A 329 -7.59 -5.95 -29.15
N VAL A 330 -7.17 -5.77 -30.40
CA VAL A 330 -8.04 -5.82 -31.57
C VAL A 330 -8.91 -7.06 -31.38
N PRO A 331 -10.25 -6.92 -31.39
CA PRO A 331 -11.13 -8.07 -31.24
C PRO A 331 -10.79 -9.05 -32.37
N ALA A 332 -10.31 -10.23 -31.98
CA ALA A 332 -10.04 -11.32 -32.89
C ALA A 332 -11.32 -11.60 -33.69
N ILE A 333 -11.25 -11.30 -34.98
CA ILE A 333 -12.21 -11.78 -35.98
C ILE A 333 -12.20 -13.31 -35.86
N PRO A 334 -13.35 -13.98 -35.62
CA PRO A 334 -13.41 -15.42 -35.65
C PRO A 334 -13.11 -15.88 -37.09
N GLY A 335 -11.89 -16.37 -37.31
CA GLY A 335 -11.53 -17.10 -38.52
C GLY A 335 -12.44 -18.34 -38.64
N PRO A 336 -12.81 -18.75 -39.87
CA PRO A 336 -13.75 -19.83 -40.08
C PRO A 336 -13.14 -21.16 -39.63
N PHE A 337 -13.88 -21.85 -38.76
CA PHE A 337 -13.59 -23.20 -38.32
C PHE A 337 -13.39 -24.13 -39.51
N CYS A 338 -12.35 -24.96 -39.38
CA CYS A 338 -11.98 -26.04 -40.27
C CYS A 338 -13.15 -26.94 -40.64
N GLN A 339 -13.18 -27.29 -41.92
CA GLN A 339 -13.93 -28.42 -42.45
C GLN A 339 -13.51 -29.73 -41.78
N PRO A 340 -14.44 -30.70 -41.62
CA PRO A 340 -14.10 -32.11 -41.68
C PRO A 340 -14.13 -32.56 -43.14
N SER A 341 -13.00 -33.06 -43.60
CA SER A 341 -12.82 -33.82 -44.82
C SER A 341 -13.44 -35.22 -44.70
N THR A 342 -14.20 -35.65 -45.71
CA THR A 342 -14.25 -37.07 -46.10
C THR A 342 -14.07 -37.20 -47.62
N CYS A 343 -12.97 -37.87 -47.96
CA CYS A 343 -12.66 -38.72 -49.11
C CYS A 343 -13.91 -39.27 -49.85
N SER A 344 -13.96 -39.58 -51.14
CA SER A 344 -12.99 -39.94 -52.18
C SER A 344 -13.80 -40.19 -53.47
N GLY A 345 -13.15 -40.33 -54.64
CA GLY A 345 -13.68 -41.26 -55.65
C GLY A 345 -13.92 -40.69 -57.04
N ASN A 346 -12.82 -40.59 -57.77
CA ASN A 346 -12.68 -40.55 -59.22
C ASN A 346 -13.64 -41.50 -60.01
N ARG A 347 -14.26 -41.00 -61.08
CA ARG A 347 -14.31 -41.54 -62.48
C ARG A 347 -15.69 -41.48 -63.15
N GLY A 348 -15.64 -41.11 -64.43
CA GLY A 348 -16.44 -41.76 -65.47
C GLY A 348 -17.71 -41.02 -65.87
N GLY A 349 -17.72 -40.50 -67.11
CA GLY A 349 -18.87 -39.78 -67.66
C GLY A 349 -20.04 -40.68 -68.04
N PHE A 350 -21.17 -40.05 -68.33
CA PHE A 350 -22.03 -40.34 -69.49
C PHE A 350 -23.06 -39.21 -69.61
N LYS A 351 -23.34 -38.81 -70.85
CA LYS A 351 -24.32 -37.78 -71.24
C LYS A 351 -25.76 -38.30 -71.08
N ILE A 352 -26.69 -37.34 -71.25
CA ILE A 352 -28.13 -37.46 -71.57
C ILE A 352 -28.97 -37.51 -70.27
N ARG A 353 -29.95 -36.63 -69.99
CA ARG A 353 -30.98 -36.04 -70.86
C ARG A 353 -31.55 -34.74 -70.27
N THR A 354 -31.99 -33.87 -71.17
CA THR A 354 -32.67 -32.58 -70.97
C THR A 354 -34.02 -32.73 -70.27
N GLY A 355 -34.28 -31.91 -69.25
CA GLY A 355 -35.63 -31.80 -68.69
C GLY A 355 -35.80 -31.02 -67.39
N HIS A 356 -34.90 -30.12 -66.96
CA HIS A 356 -35.06 -29.46 -65.63
C HIS A 356 -34.56 -28.01 -65.53
N MET A 357 -34.52 -27.25 -66.63
CA MET A 357 -34.03 -25.86 -66.59
C MET A 357 -35.04 -24.81 -66.08
N ARG A 358 -36.34 -25.11 -66.03
CA ARG A 358 -37.35 -24.15 -65.49
C ARG A 358 -37.58 -24.26 -63.98
N ARG A 359 -37.28 -25.41 -63.35
CA ARG A 359 -37.40 -25.60 -61.88
C ARG A 359 -36.17 -25.09 -61.12
N LYS A 360 -34.95 -25.23 -61.68
CA LYS A 360 -33.71 -24.77 -61.03
C LYS A 360 -33.63 -23.25 -60.86
N ARG A 361 -34.12 -22.47 -61.84
CA ARG A 361 -34.08 -21.00 -61.77
C ARG A 361 -35.05 -20.44 -60.73
N LYS A 362 -36.29 -20.97 -60.66
CA LYS A 362 -37.25 -20.66 -59.59
C LYS A 362 -36.76 -21.08 -58.22
N ALA A 363 -36.12 -22.26 -58.09
CA ALA A 363 -35.56 -22.71 -56.82
C ALA A 363 -34.35 -21.87 -56.36
N GLN A 364 -33.55 -21.34 -57.29
CA GLN A 364 -32.45 -20.42 -56.97
C GLN A 364 -32.94 -19.02 -56.60
N GLU A 365 -33.97 -18.50 -57.27
CA GLU A 365 -34.63 -17.23 -56.89
C GLU A 365 -35.28 -17.35 -55.52
N GLN A 366 -36.00 -18.45 -55.25
CA GLN A 366 -36.64 -18.70 -53.97
C GLN A 366 -35.61 -18.93 -52.84
N ALA A 367 -34.49 -19.61 -53.10
CA ALA A 367 -33.39 -19.76 -52.14
C ALA A 367 -32.62 -18.43 -51.91
N HIS A 368 -32.56 -17.55 -52.91
CA HIS A 368 -31.98 -16.21 -52.76
C HIS A 368 -32.90 -15.33 -51.91
N ASP A 369 -34.21 -15.37 -52.15
CA ASP A 369 -35.21 -14.67 -51.35
C ASP A 369 -35.24 -15.19 -49.92
N ASP A 370 -35.21 -16.51 -49.70
CA ASP A 370 -35.15 -17.11 -48.35
C ASP A 370 -33.87 -16.70 -47.60
N LYS A 371 -32.73 -16.65 -48.29
CA LYS A 371 -31.46 -16.17 -47.72
C LYS A 371 -31.49 -14.69 -47.40
N TRP A 372 -32.18 -13.88 -48.21
CA TRP A 372 -32.36 -12.46 -47.99
C TRP A 372 -33.31 -12.18 -46.82
N VAL A 373 -34.43 -12.91 -46.75
CA VAL A 373 -35.37 -12.88 -45.61
C VAL A 373 -34.69 -13.34 -44.32
N PHE A 374 -33.87 -14.39 -44.37
CA PHE A 374 -33.10 -14.83 -43.20
C PHE A 374 -32.12 -13.75 -42.73
N ARG A 375 -31.33 -13.16 -43.64
CA ARG A 375 -30.43 -12.03 -43.31
C ARG A 375 -31.17 -10.83 -42.72
N TRP A 376 -32.33 -10.47 -43.27
CA TRP A 376 -33.15 -9.37 -42.78
C TRP A 376 -33.71 -9.66 -41.38
N ARG A 377 -34.18 -10.88 -41.12
CA ARG A 377 -34.62 -11.32 -39.78
C ARG A 377 -33.48 -11.27 -38.76
N THR A 378 -32.28 -11.74 -39.12
CA THR A 378 -31.11 -11.69 -38.23
C THR A 378 -30.67 -10.25 -37.97
N ALA A 379 -30.69 -9.38 -38.97
CA ALA A 379 -30.39 -7.95 -38.82
C ALA A 379 -31.41 -7.26 -37.91
N ASN A 380 -32.70 -7.56 -38.05
CA ASN A 380 -33.73 -7.02 -37.16
C ASN A 380 -33.61 -7.52 -35.72
N LEU A 381 -33.30 -8.80 -35.51
CA LEU A 381 -33.04 -9.34 -34.17
C LEU A 381 -31.80 -8.69 -33.53
N HIS A 382 -30.75 -8.43 -34.32
CA HIS A 382 -29.59 -7.70 -33.85
C HIS A 382 -29.92 -6.24 -33.50
N ALA A 383 -30.70 -5.55 -34.35
CA ALA A 383 -31.16 -4.18 -34.09
C ALA A 383 -32.01 -4.11 -32.80
N GLN A 384 -32.96 -5.03 -32.63
CA GLN A 384 -33.77 -5.13 -31.40
C GLN A 384 -32.91 -5.43 -30.17
N TRP A 385 -31.90 -6.30 -30.29
CA TRP A 385 -30.97 -6.58 -29.20
C TRP A 385 -30.11 -5.37 -28.83
N VAL A 386 -29.63 -4.60 -29.82
CA VAL A 386 -28.89 -3.35 -29.60
C VAL A 386 -29.77 -2.31 -28.93
N GLU A 387 -31.01 -2.13 -29.38
CA GLU A 387 -31.97 -1.20 -28.76
C GLU A 387 -32.32 -1.61 -27.33
N ALA A 388 -32.61 -2.88 -27.08
CA ALA A 388 -32.87 -3.39 -25.73
C ALA A 388 -31.63 -3.26 -24.81
N SER A 389 -30.43 -3.41 -25.35
CA SER A 389 -29.18 -3.23 -24.60
C SER A 389 -28.91 -1.75 -24.30
N ARG A 390 -29.20 -0.84 -25.25
CA ARG A 390 -29.16 0.61 -25.01
C ARG A 390 -30.21 1.05 -24.00
N ALA A 391 -31.43 0.52 -24.07
CA ALA A 391 -32.49 0.81 -23.11
C ALA A 391 -32.11 0.35 -21.69
N ARG A 392 -31.56 -0.86 -21.54
CA ARG A 392 -31.01 -1.36 -20.26
C ARG A 392 -29.89 -0.46 -19.74
N MET A 393 -28.94 -0.08 -20.60
CA MET A 393 -27.85 0.82 -20.23
C MET A 393 -28.38 2.19 -19.77
N MET A 394 -29.37 2.76 -20.47
CA MET A 394 -29.96 4.04 -20.08
C MET A 394 -30.76 3.93 -18.77
N GLU A 395 -31.49 2.83 -18.55
CA GLU A 395 -32.19 2.60 -17.29
C GLU A 395 -31.21 2.43 -16.12
N ASP A 396 -30.11 1.70 -16.32
CA ASP A 396 -29.04 1.59 -15.33
C ASP A 396 -28.43 2.95 -14.97
N ILE A 397 -28.20 3.81 -15.98
CA ILE A 397 -27.72 5.18 -15.75
C ILE A 397 -28.74 5.98 -14.94
N ARG A 398 -30.03 5.89 -15.29
CA ARG A 398 -31.12 6.60 -14.62
C ARG A 398 -31.28 6.15 -13.17
N MET A 399 -31.22 4.84 -12.90
CA MET A 399 -31.25 4.29 -11.55
C MET A 399 -30.07 4.79 -10.72
N ARG A 400 -28.85 4.79 -11.26
CA ARG A 400 -27.68 5.32 -10.55
C ARG A 400 -27.81 6.81 -10.23
N GLN A 401 -28.36 7.60 -11.16
CA GLN A 401 -28.62 9.02 -10.90
C GLN A 401 -29.67 9.23 -9.81
N PHE A 402 -30.72 8.42 -9.82
CA PHE A 402 -31.75 8.44 -8.78
C PHE A 402 -31.19 8.05 -7.41
N ASP A 403 -30.43 6.96 -7.33
CA ASP A 403 -29.81 6.50 -6.09
C ASP A 403 -28.80 7.53 -5.55
N ALA A 404 -28.00 8.15 -6.42
CA ALA A 404 -27.09 9.23 -6.04
C ALA A 404 -27.85 10.46 -5.50
N PHE A 405 -28.95 10.84 -6.15
CA PHE A 405 -29.79 11.95 -5.69
C PHE A 405 -30.43 11.68 -4.32
N MET A 406 -30.99 10.47 -4.14
CA MET A 406 -31.58 10.05 -2.86
C MET A 406 -30.52 9.92 -1.75
N GLY A 407 -29.32 9.45 -2.10
CA GLY A 407 -28.16 9.41 -1.22
C GLY A 407 -27.74 10.82 -0.77
N GLN A 408 -27.71 11.79 -1.69
CA GLN A 408 -27.39 13.18 -1.38
C GLN A 408 -28.43 13.83 -0.44
N LEU A 409 -29.72 13.65 -0.71
CA LEU A 409 -30.78 14.16 0.18
C LEU A 409 -30.68 13.58 1.59
N THR A 410 -30.30 12.31 1.70
CA THR A 410 -30.06 11.64 2.98
C THR A 410 -28.83 12.21 3.68
N ALA A 411 -27.75 12.45 2.92
CA ALA A 411 -26.53 13.07 3.43
C ALA A 411 -26.82 14.48 3.99
N ASP A 412 -27.52 15.34 3.23
CA ASP A 412 -27.84 16.71 3.65
C ASP A 412 -28.62 16.73 4.97
N ARG A 413 -29.59 15.82 5.13
CA ARG A 413 -30.37 15.69 6.37
C ARG A 413 -29.50 15.27 7.56
N ILE A 414 -28.61 14.32 7.35
CA ILE A 414 -27.71 13.82 8.40
C ILE A 414 -26.68 14.90 8.77
N GLU A 415 -26.15 15.61 7.80
CA GLU A 415 -25.18 16.68 8.00
C GLU A 415 -25.81 17.86 8.76
N LEU A 416 -27.05 18.24 8.43
CA LEU A 416 -27.80 19.25 9.18
C LEU A 416 -27.98 18.84 10.65
N ARG A 417 -28.29 17.56 10.90
CA ARG A 417 -28.39 17.02 12.26
C ARG A 417 -27.04 17.09 12.99
N TRP A 418 -25.96 16.62 12.37
CA TRP A 418 -24.62 16.67 12.95
C TRP A 418 -24.17 18.09 13.28
N LYS A 419 -24.50 19.05 12.42
CA LYS A 419 -24.26 20.48 12.67
C LYS A 419 -25.01 20.96 13.91
N GLY A 420 -26.28 20.60 14.07
CA GLY A 420 -27.07 20.93 15.26
C GLY A 420 -26.54 20.28 16.56
N GLU A 421 -25.92 19.11 16.45
CA GLU A 421 -25.33 18.37 17.59
C GLU A 421 -23.88 18.78 17.91
N ASN A 422 -23.31 19.77 17.21
CA ASN A 422 -21.89 20.11 17.27
C ASN A 422 -20.99 18.86 17.10
N SER A 423 -21.36 17.98 16.17
CA SER A 423 -20.64 16.75 15.89
C SER A 423 -19.32 17.02 15.16
N LEU A 424 -18.31 16.18 15.42
CA LEU A 424 -17.07 16.18 14.65
C LEU A 424 -17.20 15.37 13.34
N LEU A 425 -18.27 14.59 13.17
CA LEU A 425 -18.49 13.79 11.97
C LEU A 425 -18.75 14.68 10.75
N LYS A 426 -18.21 14.26 9.61
CA LYS A 426 -18.42 14.89 8.29
C LYS A 426 -18.49 13.81 7.22
N PHE A 427 -19.13 14.10 6.09
CA PHE A 427 -18.99 13.24 4.92
C PHE A 427 -17.63 13.47 4.25
N GLY A 428 -16.99 12.39 3.85
CA GLY A 428 -15.75 12.37 3.07
C GLY A 428 -16.02 12.11 1.59
N GLU A 429 -15.06 11.46 0.93
CA GLU A 429 -15.15 11.10 -0.49
C GLU A 429 -16.33 10.15 -0.78
N ASP A 430 -16.82 10.23 -2.02
CA ASP A 430 -17.83 9.31 -2.55
C ASP A 430 -17.28 7.88 -2.58
N ILE A 431 -18.14 6.92 -2.26
CA ILE A 431 -17.83 5.49 -2.34
C ILE A 431 -17.99 5.08 -3.81
N SER A 432 -16.89 4.66 -4.44
CA SER A 432 -16.96 4.12 -5.80
C SER A 432 -17.96 2.97 -5.85
N PRO A 433 -18.88 2.94 -6.85
CA PRO A 433 -19.80 1.83 -6.99
C PRO A 433 -19.00 0.53 -7.19
N ALA A 434 -19.42 -0.54 -6.51
CA ALA A 434 -18.77 -1.84 -6.64
C ALA A 434 -18.69 -2.25 -8.13
N PRO A 435 -17.57 -2.81 -8.60
CA PRO A 435 -17.51 -3.36 -9.95
C PRO A 435 -18.62 -4.42 -10.10
N GLN A 436 -19.42 -4.33 -11.16
CA GLN A 436 -20.32 -5.42 -11.51
C GLN A 436 -19.47 -6.67 -11.72
N CYS A 437 -19.70 -7.72 -10.94
CA CYS A 437 -19.26 -9.07 -11.31
C CYS A 437 -19.76 -9.31 -12.74
N GLY A 438 -18.85 -9.35 -13.70
CA GLY A 438 -19.18 -9.79 -15.04
C GLY A 438 -19.80 -11.18 -14.91
N GLY A 439 -21.07 -11.31 -15.29
CA GLY A 439 -21.71 -12.62 -15.38
C GLY A 439 -20.87 -13.56 -16.25
N PRO A 440 -20.98 -14.89 -16.05
CA PRO A 440 -20.20 -15.86 -16.79
C PRO A 440 -20.38 -15.61 -18.31
N ARG A 441 -19.25 -15.42 -18.99
CA ARG A 441 -19.19 -15.31 -20.46
C ARG A 441 -19.42 -16.65 -21.13
#